data_AF-Q6UB50-F1
#
_entry.id   AF-Q6UB50-F1
#
_cell.length_a   1.000
_cell.length_b   1.000
_cell.length_c   1.000
_cell.angle_alpha   90.00
_cell.angle_beta   90.00
_cell.angle_gamma   90.00
#
_symmetry.space_group_name_H-M   'P 1'
#
loop_
_entity.id
_entity.type
_entity.pdbx_description
1 polymer ?
#
loop_
_entity_poly.entity_id
_entity_poly.type
_entity_poly.pdbx_seq_one_letter_code
_entity_poly.pdbx_strand_id
1 'polypeptide(L)' 'YSFQMETEAQLIEKAVEQVLLDGMRTGDLTKDKSAVVGTKTMGAAIIAKMKALRH' A
#
# COMPACT_ATOMS: atom_id res chain seq x y z
N TYR A 1 15.11 10.06 0.08
CA TYR A 1 15.83 10.63 -1.07
C TYR A 1 17.28 10.19 -1.04
N SER A 2 17.63 9.11 -1.74
CA SER A 2 18.99 8.53 -1.72
C SER A 2 19.42 8.02 -3.09
N PHE A 3 18.49 7.47 -3.86
CA PHE A 3 18.76 6.87 -5.17
C PHE A 3 18.34 7.75 -6.37
N GLN A 4 17.78 8.94 -6.12
CA GLN A 4 17.22 9.83 -7.16
C GLN A 4 16.17 9.16 -8.07
N MET A 5 15.50 8.13 -7.55
CA MET A 5 14.47 7.34 -8.24
C MET A 5 13.06 7.85 -7.89
N GLU A 6 12.77 9.10 -8.29
CA GLU A 6 11.51 9.76 -7.94
C GLU A 6 10.28 9.05 -8.50
N THR A 7 10.38 8.52 -9.73
CA THR A 7 9.24 7.88 -10.40
C THR A 7 8.86 6.59 -9.68
N GLU A 8 9.84 5.79 -9.29
CA GLU A 8 9.63 4.55 -8.55
C GLU A 8 9.15 4.82 -7.13
N ALA A 9 9.67 5.84 -6.46
CA ALA A 9 9.19 6.27 -5.16
C ALA A 9 7.71 6.68 -5.23
N GLN A 10 7.33 7.52 -6.19
CA GLN A 10 5.94 7.94 -6.39
C GLN A 10 5.02 6.77 -6.73
N LEU A 11 5.49 5.77 -7.48
CA LEU A 11 4.70 4.56 -7.75
C LEU A 11 4.39 3.79 -6.46
N ILE A 12 5.36 3.64 -5.56
CA ILE A 12 5.17 2.99 -4.26
C ILE A 12 4.18 3.78 -3.40
N GLU A 13 4.36 5.10 -3.30
CA GLU A 13 3.48 5.98 -2.53
C GLU A 13 2.03 5.91 -3.02
N LYS A 14 1.81 6.01 -4.35
CA LYS A 14 0.49 5.87 -4.97
C LYS A 14 -0.13 4.49 -4.71
N ALA A 15 0.67 3.43 -4.78
CA ALA A 15 0.16 2.08 -4.51
C ALA A 15 -0.30 1.94 -3.05
N VAL A 16 0.46 2.48 -2.09
CA VAL A 16 0.06 2.51 -0.67
C VAL A 16 -1.24 3.31 -0.48
N GLU A 17 -1.32 4.51 -1.07
CA GLU A 17 -2.52 5.33 -1.00
C GLU A 17 -3.76 4.60 -1.54
N GLN A 18 -3.64 3.93 -2.70
CA GLN A 18 -4.75 3.17 -3.29
C GLN A 18 -5.19 1.99 -2.41
N VAL A 19 -4.26 1.25 -1.80
CA VAL A 19 -4.62 0.18 -0.84
C VAL A 19 -5.38 0.75 0.36
N LEU A 20 -4.98 1.93 0.84
CA LEU A 20 -5.69 2.59 1.94
C LEU A 20 -7.06 3.13 1.50
N LEU A 21 -7.20 3.64 0.27
CA LEU A 21 -8.49 4.06 -0.28
C LEU A 21 -9.46 2.89 -0.48
N ASP A 22 -8.95 1.69 -0.79
CA ASP A 22 -9.73 0.45 -0.82
C ASP A 22 -10.20 -0.02 0.57
N GLY A 23 -9.83 0.69 1.64
CA GLY A 23 -10.28 0.41 3.01
C GLY A 23 -9.42 -0.61 3.78
N MET A 24 -8.35 -1.14 3.19
CA MET A 24 -7.45 -2.07 3.89
C MET A 24 -6.67 -1.37 5.00
N ARG A 25 -6.66 -1.93 6.21
CA ARG A 25 -5.92 -1.39 7.36
C ARG A 25 -5.20 -2.51 8.09
N THR A 26 -3.97 -2.25 8.56
CA THR A 26 -3.34 -3.10 9.57
C THR A 26 -3.89 -2.74 10.95
N GLY A 27 -3.70 -3.63 11.94
CA GLY A 27 -4.30 -3.50 13.27
C GLY A 27 -3.89 -2.25 14.06
N ASP A 28 -2.80 -1.59 13.68
CA ASP A 28 -2.30 -0.33 14.23
C ASP A 28 -2.93 0.93 13.60
N LEU A 29 -3.52 0.80 12.40
CA LEU A 29 -4.09 1.93 11.65
C LEU A 29 -5.57 2.20 11.95
N THR A 30 -6.22 1.38 12.79
CA THR A 30 -7.65 1.50 13.10
C THR A 30 -7.98 0.95 14.49
N LYS A 31 -8.99 1.55 15.14
CA LYS A 31 -9.57 1.03 16.38
C LYS A 31 -10.55 -0.11 16.12
N ASP A 32 -11.19 -0.11 14.94
CA ASP A 32 -12.07 -1.18 14.50
C ASP A 32 -11.24 -2.30 13.87
N LYS A 33 -11.17 -3.43 14.57
CA LYS A 33 -10.39 -4.61 14.17
C LYS A 33 -11.19 -5.64 13.38
N SER A 34 -12.45 -5.36 13.04
CA SER A 34 -13.31 -6.31 12.33
C SER A 34 -12.81 -6.68 10.92
N ALA A 35 -12.11 -5.75 10.25
CA ALA A 35 -11.65 -5.90 8.87
C ALA A 35 -10.15 -5.64 8.67
N VAL A 36 -9.32 -5.84 9.71
CA VAL A 36 -7.88 -5.57 9.61
C VAL A 36 -7.13 -6.72 8.91
N VAL A 37 -6.08 -6.36 8.18
CA VAL A 37 -5.17 -7.30 7.52
C VAL A 37 -3.83 -7.39 8.24
N GLY A 38 -3.14 -8.51 8.08
CA GLY A 38 -1.77 -8.68 8.58
C GLY A 38 -0.72 -8.10 7.64
N THR A 39 0.54 -8.05 8.11
CA THR A 39 1.69 -7.48 7.37
C THR A 39 1.89 -8.11 6.00
N LYS A 40 1.80 -9.45 5.90
CA LYS A 40 1.97 -10.16 4.61
C LYS A 40 0.89 -9.79 3.60
N THR A 41 -0.37 -9.74 4.04
CA THR A 41 -1.51 -9.39 3.18
C THR A 41 -1.44 -7.94 2.72
N MET A 42 -1.10 -7.01 3.62
CA MET A 42 -0.88 -5.60 3.26
C MET A 42 0.22 -5.46 2.21
N GLY A 43 1.37 -6.12 2.40
CA GLY A 43 2.46 -6.09 1.42
C GLY A 43 2.06 -6.68 0.06
N ALA A 44 1.32 -7.79 0.04
CA ALA A 44 0.82 -8.39 -1.19
C ALA A 44 -0.16 -7.46 -1.93
N ALA A 45 -1.04 -6.76 -1.20
CA ALA A 45 -1.95 -5.78 -1.77
C ALA A 45 -1.21 -4.60 -2.42
N ILE A 46 -0.19 -4.07 -1.75
CA ILE A 46 0.63 -2.98 -2.29
C ILE A 46 1.34 -3.43 -3.58
N ILE A 47 1.94 -4.63 -3.59
CA ILE A 47 2.58 -5.18 -4.80
C ILE A 47 1.56 -5.33 -5.94
N ALA A 48 0.34 -5.81 -5.65
CA ALA A 48 -0.71 -5.93 -6.64
C ALA A 48 -1.12 -4.55 -7.22
N LYS A 49 -1.26 -3.53 -6.38
CA LYS A 49 -1.55 -2.16 -6.82
C LYS A 49 -0.41 -1.55 -7.63
N MET A 50 0.85 -1.76 -7.23
CA MET A 50 2.00 -1.33 -8.03
C MET A 50 1.98 -1.93 -9.44
N LYS A 51 1.65 -3.23 -9.56
CA LYS A 51 1.51 -3.90 -10.87
C LYS A 51 0.36 -3.32 -11.69
N ALA A 52 -0.75 -2.98 -11.05
CA ALA A 52 -1.90 -2.37 -11.73
C ALA A 52 -1.62 -0.93 -12.18
N LEU A 53 -0.85 -0.15 -11.42
CA LEU A 53 -0.54 1.25 -11.73
C LEU A 53 0.60 1.41 -12.76
N ARG A 54 1.42 0.37 -12.93
CA ARG A 54 2.51 0.34 -13.89
C ARG A 54 1.97 -0.05 -15.27
N HIS A 55 1.36 0.92 -15.92
CA HIS A 55 0.97 0.87 -17.34
C HIS A 55 2.07 1.43 -18.23
#